data_AF-A0A7J4PJJ1-F1
#
_entry.id   AF-A0A7J4PJJ1-F1
#
_cell.length_a   1.000
_cell.length_b   1.000
_cell.length_c   1.000
_cell.angle_alpha   90.00
_cell.angle_beta   90.00
_cell.angle_gamma   90.00
#
_symmetry.space_group_name_H-M   'P 1'
#
loop_
_entity.id
_entity.type
_entity.pdbx_description
1 polymer ?
#
loop_
_entity_poly.entity_id
_entity_poly.type
_entity_poly.pdbx_seq_one_letter_code
_entity_poly.pdbx_strand_id
1 'polypeptide(L)' 'MAFNDRNSRGNSGGFRGNSGPREMTKVTCSDCGVETEVPFKPTEGRPVYCRDCLAKHR' A
#
# COMPACT_ATOMS: atom_id res chain seq x y z
N MET A 1 -26.81 8.84 -47.65
CA MET A 1 -25.34 8.74 -47.55
C MET A 1 -24.94 8.86 -46.08
N ALA A 2 -24.17 7.89 -45.58
CA ALA A 2 -23.45 7.95 -44.29
C ALA A 2 -22.49 9.15 -44.25
N PHE A 3 -22.09 9.66 -43.07
CA PHE A 3 -20.70 9.75 -42.60
C PHE A 3 -20.67 10.06 -41.08
N ASN A 4 -20.15 9.07 -40.37
CA ASN A 4 -19.75 9.02 -38.97
C ASN A 4 -18.58 10.02 -38.68
N ASP A 5 -18.19 10.15 -37.40
CA ASP A 5 -16.93 10.73 -36.90
C ASP A 5 -16.91 12.23 -36.53
N ARG A 6 -16.99 12.54 -35.23
CA ARG A 6 -15.95 13.21 -34.41
C ARG A 6 -16.30 13.19 -32.91
N ASN A 7 -16.47 11.99 -32.34
CA ASN A 7 -16.28 11.83 -30.90
C ASN A 7 -14.78 11.82 -30.60
N SER A 8 -14.17 13.01 -30.65
CA SER A 8 -12.75 13.20 -30.37
C SER A 8 -12.61 14.27 -29.33
N ARG A 9 -12.57 13.84 -28.06
CA ARG A 9 -11.41 14.00 -27.18
C ARG A 9 -11.81 13.45 -25.83
N GLY A 10 -11.44 12.18 -25.65
CA GLY A 10 -11.51 11.47 -24.38
C GLY A 10 -11.05 12.37 -23.26
N ASN A 11 -11.98 12.58 -22.34
CA ASN A 11 -11.78 13.22 -21.06
C ASN A 11 -10.61 12.52 -20.34
N SER A 12 -9.51 13.25 -20.26
CA SER A 12 -8.83 13.53 -19.00
C SER A 12 -8.72 12.38 -18.01
N GLY A 13 -7.50 11.90 -17.86
CA GLY A 13 -6.99 11.71 -16.50
C GLY A 13 -6.65 10.29 -16.12
N GLY A 14 -5.36 10.09 -15.89
CA GLY A 14 -4.93 9.18 -14.84
C GLY A 14 -3.97 8.13 -15.32
N PHE A 15 -2.76 8.56 -15.67
CA PHE A 15 -1.57 7.77 -15.37
C PHE A 15 -1.50 7.56 -13.85
N ARG A 16 -2.29 6.63 -13.31
CA ARG A 16 -2.10 6.07 -11.97
C ARG A 16 -1.22 4.84 -12.20
N GLY A 17 0.08 5.06 -12.34
CA GLY A 17 0.89 5.30 -11.17
C GLY A 17 1.39 3.92 -10.79
N ASN A 18 2.59 3.62 -11.28
CA ASN A 18 3.40 2.48 -10.93
C ASN A 18 3.32 2.26 -9.41
N SER A 19 2.42 1.41 -8.96
CA SER A 19 2.50 0.83 -7.64
C SER A 19 3.59 -0.21 -7.77
N GLY A 20 4.84 0.22 -7.61
CA GLY A 20 5.95 -0.70 -7.43
C GLY A 20 5.58 -1.75 -6.38
N PRO A 21 6.08 -2.99 -6.53
CA PRO A 21 5.77 -4.07 -5.59
C PRO A 21 6.07 -3.57 -4.19
N ARG A 22 5.03 -3.52 -3.36
CA ARG A 22 5.16 -3.12 -1.95
C ARG A 22 6.00 -4.21 -1.31
N GLU A 23 7.25 -3.90 -0.95
CA GLU A 23 8.12 -4.84 -0.26
C GLU A 23 7.53 -5.07 1.14
N MET A 24 6.73 -6.13 1.25
CA MET A 24 6.21 -6.60 2.52
C MET A 24 7.35 -7.29 3.26
N THR A 25 7.79 -6.70 4.36
CA THR A 25 8.83 -7.26 5.22
C THR A 25 8.15 -8.07 6.31
N LYS A 26 8.61 -9.32 6.51
CA LYS A 26 8.20 -10.14 7.64
C LYS A 26 8.91 -9.64 8.90
N VAL A 27 8.12 -9.30 9.92
CA VAL A 27 8.61 -8.78 11.19
C VAL A 27 7.88 -9.45 12.34
N THR A 28 8.55 -9.53 13.49
CA THR A 28 7.97 -10.06 14.72
C THR A 28 7.45 -8.91 15.59
N CYS A 29 6.18 -9.01 16.01
CA CYS A 29 5.56 -8.10 16.95
C CYS A 29 6.26 -8.15 18.32
N SER A 30 6.73 -7.01 18.84
CA SER A 30 7.43 -6.93 20.13
C SER A 30 6.50 -7.11 21.34
N ASP A 31 5.20 -6.89 21.18
CA ASP A 31 4.19 -7.10 22.25
C ASP A 31 3.65 -8.53 22.28
N CYS A 32 3.39 -9.07 21.10
CA CYS A 32 2.59 -10.26 20.91
C CYS A 32 3.37 -11.45 20.34
N GLY A 33 4.58 -11.21 19.84
CA GLY A 33 5.43 -12.25 19.25
C GLY A 33 4.95 -12.78 17.89
N VAL A 34 3.85 -12.24 17.33
CA VAL A 34 3.32 -12.73 16.05
C VAL A 34 4.17 -12.26 14.87
N GLU A 35 4.35 -13.13 13.90
CA GLU A 35 4.95 -12.78 12.60
C GLU A 35 3.91 -12.07 11.73
N THR A 36 4.24 -10.87 11.26
CA THR A 36 3.36 -10.03 10.45
C THR A 36 4.11 -9.47 9.26
N GLU A 37 3.39 -9.28 8.17
CA GLU A 37 3.90 -8.67 6.95
C GLU A 37 3.60 -7.17 6.98
N VAL A 38 4.64 -6.35 7.07
CA VAL A 38 4.50 -4.89 7.15
C VAL A 38 5.21 -4.21 5.99
N PRO A 39 4.68 -3.08 5.49
CA PRO A 39 5.31 -2.33 4.40
C PRO A 39 6.47 -1.44 4.87
N PHE A 40 6.90 -1.54 6.12
CA PHE A 40 7.97 -0.73 6.71
C PHE A 40 9.09 -1.63 7.23
N LYS A 41 10.34 -1.18 7.11
CA LYS A 41 11.48 -1.91 7.68
C LYS A 41 11.50 -1.74 9.21
N PRO A 42 11.64 -2.84 9.98
CA PRO A 42 11.83 -2.76 11.43
C PRO A 42 13.14 -2.00 11.70
N THR A 43 13.09 -1.00 12.59
CA THR A 43 14.27 -0.18 12.93
C THR A 43 14.80 -0.61 14.30
N GLU A 44 16.11 -0.83 14.42
CA GLU A 44 16.77 -1.20 15.68
C GLU A 44 16.68 -0.01 16.66
N GLY A 45 15.68 -0.04 17.54
CA GLY A 45 15.35 1.04 18.48
C GLY A 45 13.87 1.45 18.50
N ARG A 46 13.05 1.01 17.54
CA ARG A 46 11.59 1.19 17.57
C ARG A 46 10.89 -0.17 17.61
N PRO A 47 10.14 -0.49 18.68
CA PRO A 47 9.40 -1.74 18.77
C PRO A 47 8.36 -1.81 17.65
N VAL A 48 8.22 -3.00 17.07
CA VAL A 48 7.27 -3.23 15.99
C VAL A 48 6.00 -3.81 16.55
N TYR A 49 4.88 -3.24 16.16
CA TYR A 49 3.57 -3.69 16.59
C TYR A 49 2.77 -4.17 15.38
N CYS A 50 2.06 -5.28 15.54
CA CYS A 50 1.08 -5.71 14.55
C CYS A 50 -0.08 -4.72 14.49
N ARG A 51 -0.94 -4.83 13.46
CA ARG A 51 -2.07 -3.92 13.28
C ARG A 51 -3.00 -3.87 14.49
N ASP A 52 -3.14 -4.99 15.19
CA ASP A 52 -3.99 -5.11 16.38
C ASP A 52 -3.33 -4.52 17.63
N CYS A 53 -2.03 -4.74 17.84
CA CYS A 53 -1.28 -4.14 18.94
C CYS A 53 -1.14 -2.62 18.76
N LEU A 54 -0.89 -2.15 17.53
CA LEU A 54 -0.84 -0.73 17.22
C LEU A 54 -2.20 -0.05 17.46
N ALA A 55 -3.31 -0.74 17.15
CA ALA A 55 -4.65 -0.25 17.44
C ALA A 55 -4.96 -0.18 18.95
N LYS A 56 -4.33 -1.03 19.77
CA LYS A 56 -4.47 -1.02 21.25
C LYS A 56 -3.59 0.02 21.95
N HIS A 57 -2.46 0.40 21.34
CA HIS A 57 -1.55 1.46 21.84
C HIS A 57 -1.94 2.87 21.38
N ARG A 58 -3.01 3.00 20.57
CA ARG A 58 -3.59 4.29 20.17
C ARG A 58 -4.45 4.89 21.29
#